data_AF-K3ZF14-F1
#
_entry.id   AF-K3ZF14-F1
#
_cell.length_a   1.000
_cell.length_b   1.000
_cell.length_c   1.000
_cell.angle_alpha   90.00
_cell.angle_beta   90.00
_cell.angle_gamma   90.00
#
_symmetry.space_group_name_H-M   'P 1'
#
loop_
_entity.id
_entity.type
_entity.pdbx_description
1 polymer ?
#
loop_
_entity_poly.entity_id
_entity_poly.type
_entity_poly.pdbx_seq_one_letter_code
_entity_poly.pdbx_strand_id
1 'polypeptide(L)'
;MTTRKKKVIKKRLPQELIEYMIPTPHPIIGEPLTDDQLAKHSKGFREAYTKSKVKSEKYNAKGYAEDEGEVTDDEEEMVEN
;
A
#
# COMPACT_ATOMS: atom_id res chain seq x y z
N MET A 1 24.67 0.07 16.27
CA MET A 1 23.58 -0.22 15.32
C MET A 1 23.48 0.97 14.39
N THR A 2 23.68 0.80 13.08
CA THR A 2 23.54 1.90 12.12
C THR A 2 22.06 2.13 11.82
N THR A 3 21.52 3.29 12.18
CA THR A 3 20.15 3.69 11.88
C THR A 3 20.05 4.04 10.39
N ARG A 4 19.76 3.03 9.55
CA ARG A 4 19.52 3.24 8.13
C ARG A 4 18.22 4.02 7.96
N LYS A 5 18.32 5.34 7.74
CA LYS A 5 17.16 6.20 7.45
C LYS A 5 16.53 5.79 6.12
N LYS A 6 15.20 5.64 6.09
CA LYS A 6 14.43 5.46 4.84
C LYS A 6 14.43 6.79 4.08
N LYS A 7 14.56 6.75 2.76
CA LYS A 7 14.51 7.96 1.90
C LYS A 7 13.18 8.01 1.17
N VAL A 8 12.47 9.14 1.28
CA VAL A 8 11.27 9.41 0.49
C VAL A 8 11.70 10.00 -0.86
N ILE A 9 11.05 9.55 -1.94
CA ILE A 9 11.28 10.08 -3.29
C ILE A 9 9.96 10.68 -3.76
N LYS A 10 9.89 12.02 -3.82
CA LYS A 10 8.74 12.75 -4.38
C LYS A 10 8.83 12.68 -5.92
N LYS A 11 7.76 12.24 -6.60
CA LYS A 11 7.66 12.22 -8.07
C LYS A 11 6.34 12.86 -8.52
N ARG A 12 6.39 13.66 -9.59
CA ARG A 12 5.17 14.17 -10.24
C ARG A 12 4.52 13.05 -11.04
N LEU A 13 3.21 12.86 -10.86
CA LEU A 13 2.41 11.94 -11.66
C LEU A 13 1.82 12.67 -12.88
N PRO A 14 1.63 12.00 -14.02
CA PRO A 14 0.89 12.56 -15.15
C PRO A 14 -0.54 12.94 -14.75
N GLN A 15 -1.03 14.07 -15.25
CA GLN A 15 -2.36 14.59 -14.92
C GLN A 15 -3.49 13.61 -15.28
N GLU A 16 -3.37 12.95 -16.44
CA GLU A 16 -4.31 11.92 -16.88
C GLU A 16 -4.40 10.74 -15.90
N LEU A 17 -3.28 10.36 -15.28
CA LEU A 17 -3.26 9.30 -14.28
C LEU A 17 -3.96 9.73 -12.99
N ILE A 18 -3.80 11.00 -12.58
CA ILE A 18 -4.50 11.56 -11.42
C ILE A 18 -6.01 11.56 -11.68
N GLU A 19 -6.43 12.06 -12.84
CA GLU A 19 -7.83 12.11 -13.26
C GLU A 19 -8.47 10.73 -13.39
N TYR A 20 -7.70 9.71 -13.78
CA TYR A 20 -8.14 8.32 -13.78
C TYR A 20 -8.29 7.77 -12.35
N MET A 21 -7.34 8.05 -11.46
CA MET A 21 -7.34 7.50 -10.10
C MET A 21 -8.42 8.08 -9.18
N ILE A 22 -8.84 9.33 -9.40
CA ILE A 22 -9.93 9.97 -8.62
C ILE A 22 -11.25 9.16 -8.69
N PRO A 23 -11.80 8.82 -9.86
CA PRO A 23 -13.03 8.03 -9.99
C PRO A 23 -12.82 6.53 -9.80
N THR A 24 -11.59 6.01 -9.94
CA THR A 24 -11.27 4.60 -9.69
C THR A 24 -10.38 4.46 -8.46
N PRO A 25 -10.92 4.70 -7.25
CA PRO A 25 -10.18 4.37 -6.04
C PRO A 25 -9.85 2.88 -6.12
N HIS A 26 -8.56 2.55 -5.99
CA HIS A 26 -8.20 1.16 -5.80
C HIS A 26 -8.88 0.74 -4.50
N PRO A 27 -9.72 -0.31 -4.52
CA PRO A 27 -10.35 -0.77 -3.29
C PRO A 27 -9.22 -1.04 -2.31
N ILE A 28 -9.35 -0.50 -1.09
CA ILE A 28 -8.42 -0.76 -0.02
C ILE A 28 -8.30 -2.28 0.06
N ILE A 29 -7.07 -2.78 -0.09
CA ILE A 29 -6.73 -4.19 0.07
C ILE A 29 -7.04 -4.55 1.52
N GLY A 30 -8.31 -4.79 1.81
CA GLY A 30 -8.86 -4.74 3.16
C GLY A 30 -10.25 -5.34 3.20
N GLU A 31 -11.10 -5.08 2.20
CA GLU A 31 -12.35 -5.82 2.05
C GLU A 31 -12.11 -7.14 1.31
N PRO A 32 -12.37 -8.29 1.95
CA PRO A 32 -12.31 -9.57 1.27
C PRO A 32 -13.33 -9.60 0.13
N LEU A 33 -12.93 -10.09 -1.05
CA LEU A 33 -13.86 -10.43 -2.11
C LEU A 33 -14.87 -11.43 -1.55
N THR A 34 -16.16 -11.22 -1.86
CA THR A 34 -17.17 -12.23 -1.57
C THR A 34 -16.91 -13.48 -2.42
N ASP A 35 -17.40 -14.63 -1.97
CA ASP A 35 -17.22 -15.89 -2.70
C ASP A 35 -17.78 -15.80 -4.13
N ASP A 36 -18.88 -15.08 -4.32
CA ASP A 36 -19.52 -14.83 -5.63
C ASP A 36 -18.66 -13.96 -6.55
N GLN A 37 -17.96 -12.97 -6.00
CA GLN A 37 -17.02 -12.15 -6.77
C GLN A 37 -15.79 -12.98 -7.12
N LEU A 38 -15.26 -13.74 -6.17
CA LEU A 38 -14.09 -14.58 -6.35
C LEU A 38 -14.32 -15.68 -7.39
N ALA A 39 -15.52 -16.27 -7.43
CA ALA A 39 -15.92 -17.30 -8.40
C ALA A 39 -15.93 -16.83 -9.86
N LYS A 40 -16.13 -15.52 -10.11
CA LYS A 40 -16.09 -14.93 -11.47
C LYS A 40 -14.68 -14.83 -12.05
N HIS A 41 -13.65 -14.98 -11.21
CA HIS A 41 -12.26 -14.87 -11.64
C HIS A 41 -11.69 -16.22 -12.12
N SER A 42 -10.58 -16.13 -12.84
CA SER A 42 -9.85 -17.30 -13.32
C SER A 42 -9.37 -18.19 -12.17
N LYS A 43 -9.15 -19.47 -12.46
CA LYS A 43 -8.61 -20.43 -11.47
C LYS A 43 -7.30 -19.94 -10.85
N GLY A 44 -6.37 -19.42 -11.67
CA GLY A 44 -5.09 -18.89 -11.19
C GLY A 44 -5.24 -17.69 -10.25
N PHE A 45 -6.20 -16.81 -10.52
CA PHE A 45 -6.50 -15.69 -9.63
C PHE A 45 -7.03 -16.16 -8.28
N ARG A 46 -7.97 -17.12 -8.26
CA ARG A 46 -8.53 -17.68 -7.02
C ARG A 46 -7.45 -18.33 -6.15
N GLU A 47 -6.52 -19.06 -6.76
CA GLU A 47 -5.38 -19.68 -6.07
C GLU A 47 -4.38 -18.64 -5.53
N ALA A 48 -4.15 -17.55 -6.25
CA ALA A 48 -3.30 -16.47 -5.78
C ALA A 48 -3.96 -15.71 -4.61
N TYR A 49 -5.26 -15.44 -4.71
CA TYR A 49 -6.05 -14.73 -3.71
C TYR A 49 -6.09 -15.46 -2.35
N THR A 50 -6.28 -16.78 -2.36
CA THR A 50 -6.24 -17.59 -1.13
C THR A 50 -4.85 -17.58 -0.49
N LYS A 51 -3.78 -17.72 -1.30
CA LYS A 51 -2.39 -17.64 -0.83
C LYS A 51 -2.05 -16.27 -0.24
N SER A 52 -2.53 -15.18 -0.83
CA SER A 52 -2.31 -13.82 -0.30
C SER A 52 -3.07 -13.58 1.00
N LYS A 53 -4.31 -14.08 1.12
CA LYS A 53 -5.13 -13.93 2.33
C LYS A 53 -4.50 -14.61 3.56
N VAL A 54 -4.00 -15.85 3.38
CA VAL A 54 -3.27 -16.58 4.43
C VAL A 54 -1.99 -15.84 4.84
N LYS A 55 -1.33 -15.18 3.88
CA LYS A 55 -0.12 -14.39 4.15
C LYS A 55 -0.45 -13.12 4.92
N SER A 56 -1.50 -12.37 4.57
CA SER A 56 -1.91 -11.14 5.29
C SER A 56 -2.35 -11.41 6.73
N GLU A 57 -3.12 -12.49 6.97
CA GLU A 57 -3.51 -12.91 8.32
C GLU A 57 -2.29 -13.16 9.22
N LYS A 58 -1.24 -13.75 8.65
CA LYS A 58 0.03 -14.00 9.35
C LYS A 58 0.82 -12.73 9.68
N TYR A 59 0.65 -11.64 8.92
CA TYR A 59 1.29 -10.35 9.22
C TYR A 59 0.50 -9.55 10.26
N ASN A 60 -0.85 -9.59 10.19
CA ASN A 60 -1.71 -8.99 11.21
C ASN A 60 -1.47 -9.60 12.59
N ALA A 61 -1.34 -10.94 12.65
CA ALA A 61 -1.01 -11.65 13.90
C ALA A 61 0.39 -11.31 14.46
N LYS A 62 1.25 -10.66 13.68
CA LYS A 62 2.62 -10.29 14.09
C LYS A 62 2.75 -8.81 14.50
N GLY A 63 1.65 -8.06 14.58
CA GLY A 63 1.66 -6.67 15.06
C GLY A 63 2.23 -5.65 14.08
N TYR A 64 2.49 -6.01 12.82
CA TYR A 64 2.95 -5.06 11.78
C TYR A 64 1.90 -4.00 11.38
N ALA A 65 0.72 -4.00 12.02
CA ALA A 65 -0.31 -2.98 11.85
C ALA A 65 -0.08 -1.73 12.72
N GLU A 66 0.84 -1.78 13.70
CA GLU A 66 1.08 -0.69 14.67
C GLU A 66 2.40 0.08 14.45
N ASP A 67 3.04 0.01 13.28
CA ASP A 67 4.20 0.89 13.01
C ASP A 67 3.70 2.28 12.56
N GLU A 68 2.98 2.97 13.45
CA GLU A 68 2.62 4.39 13.36
C GLU A 68 3.83 5.27 13.74
N GLY A 69 5.02 4.94 13.21
CA GLY A 69 6.20 5.78 13.41
C GLY A 69 5.99 7.14 12.77
N GLU A 70 5.89 8.19 13.59
CA GLU A 70 5.78 9.59 13.17
C GLU A 70 6.93 9.93 12.21
N VAL A 71 6.57 10.26 10.96
CA VAL A 71 7.51 10.73 9.94
C VAL A 71 7.55 12.25 10.06
N THR A 72 8.57 12.80 10.71
CA THR A 72 8.81 14.24 10.70
C THR A 72 9.46 14.64 9.37
N ASP A 73 8.87 15.63 8.68
CA ASP A 73 9.49 16.28 7.52
C ASP A 73 10.49 17.30 8.08
N ASP A 74 11.74 16.87 8.30
CA ASP A 74 12.82 17.81 8.60
C ASP A 74 13.15 18.58 7.30
N GLU A 75 12.33 19.59 6.98
CA GLU A 75 12.63 20.58 5.95
C GLU A 75 13.78 21.48 6.46
N GLU A 76 15.03 21.06 6.24
CA GLU A 76 16.17 21.97 6.35
C GLU A 76 16.05 23.04 5.23
N GLU A 77 15.50 24.20 5.59
CA GLU A 77 15.49 25.43 4.81
C GLU A 77 16.94 25.87 4.53
N MET A 78 17.46 25.47 3.36
CA MET A 78 18.71 26.02 2.82
C MET A 78 18.42 27.43 2.29
N VAL A 79 18.48 28.43 3.17
CA VAL A 79 18.62 29.84 2.78
C VAL A 79 20.01 30.01 2.16
N GLU A 80 20.05 30.18 0.83
CA GLU A 80 21.25 30.63 0.11
C GLU A 80 21.57 32.08 0.48
N ASN A 81 22.86 32.36 0.66
CA ASN A 81 23.46 33.62 1.10
C ASN A 81 23.15 34.82 0.19
#